data_AF-A0A9D2HNH8-F1
#
_entry.id   AF-A0A9D2HNH8-F1
#
_cell.length_a   1.000
_cell.length_b   1.000
_cell.length_c   1.000
_cell.angle_alpha   90.00
_cell.angle_beta   90.00
_cell.angle_gamma   90.00
#
_symmetry.space_group_name_H-M   'P 1'
#
loop_
_entity.id
_entity.type
_entity.pdbx_description
1 polymer ?
#
loop_
_entity_poly.entity_id
_entity_poly.type
_entity_poly.pdbx_seq_one_letter_code
_entity_poly.pdbx_strand_id
1 'polypeptide(L)'
;MSSTLIIILSLVGGLLIYLAAHFWQQRIQSRNTEQHFSKIAHSILEDALLARAVFLLEPDARAAGNHGYRGELDSIHDGKLTLRLLDPMSSLLEKAPVCLQFQTRERSGQQYFKFNAEILKILAGDPQKLELSFPVSLEIGHKRNFVRVTPPADSIRLLSVWSITPEQPMPLSLAQVGQPLLATRRDDAAPPLFLANISASGMAIGFPASDEYAPLPVDLKRGSPLFCLLVFEMEGKPVTFWSTCSVNNVRWSKRDSAHLVGLEYTNWAVLQPGERSLEWLHASPAKGVPPILRWVESLGGRQ
;
A
#
# COMPACT_ATOMS: atom_id res chain seq x y z
N MET A 1 23.43 66.42 20.26
CA MET A 1 22.51 65.35 19.81
C MET A 1 21.40 65.22 20.85
N SER A 2 20.13 65.25 20.42
CA SER A 2 18.99 65.11 21.34
C SER A 2 18.97 63.71 21.96
N SER A 3 18.74 63.62 23.27
CA SER A 3 18.66 62.37 24.04
C SER A 3 17.67 61.36 23.43
N THR A 4 16.64 61.84 22.74
CA THR A 4 15.66 61.03 22.03
C THR A 4 16.28 60.22 20.88
N LEU A 5 17.26 60.79 20.17
CA LEU A 5 17.92 60.12 19.04
C LEU A 5 18.78 58.94 19.52
N ILE A 6 19.43 59.11 20.68
CA ILE A 6 20.28 58.07 21.30
C ILE A 6 19.44 56.88 21.75
N ILE A 7 18.26 57.13 22.34
CA ILE A 7 17.34 56.08 22.77
C ILE A 7 16.79 55.30 21.57
N ILE A 8 16.39 55.99 20.49
CA ILE A 8 15.89 55.35 19.27
C ILE A 8 16.99 54.49 18.62
N LEU A 9 18.21 55.01 18.50
CA LEU A 9 19.35 54.25 17.96
C LEU A 9 19.67 53.00 18.80
N SER A 10 19.57 53.10 20.13
CA SER A 10 19.82 51.98 21.03
C SER A 10 18.74 50.90 20.92
N LEU A 11 17.46 51.29 20.78
CA LEU A 11 16.34 50.35 20.60
C LEU A 11 16.42 49.64 19.24
N VAL A 12 16.72 50.38 18.16
CA VAL A 12 16.88 49.80 16.82
C VAL A 12 18.09 48.87 16.76
N GLY A 13 19.22 49.28 17.36
CA GLY A 13 20.41 48.44 17.47
C GLY A 13 20.14 47.13 18.24
N GLY A 14 19.45 47.21 19.37
CA GLY A 14 19.06 46.05 20.16
C GLY A 14 18.13 45.10 19.39
N LEU A 15 17.15 45.62 18.65
CA LEU A 15 16.23 44.83 17.84
C LEU A 15 16.95 44.10 16.70
N LEU A 16 17.87 44.78 16.00
CA LEU A 16 18.65 44.18 14.91
C LEU A 16 19.55 43.04 15.40
N ILE A 17 20.20 43.21 16.57
CA ILE A 17 21.02 42.15 17.19
C ILE A 17 20.14 40.95 17.58
N TYR A 18 18.96 41.20 18.16
CA TYR A 18 18.02 40.13 18.51
C TYR A 18 17.54 39.34 17.28
N LEU A 19 17.15 40.02 16.20
CA LEU A 19 16.72 39.37 14.95
C LEU A 19 17.84 38.58 14.30
N ALA A 20 19.07 39.11 14.29
CA ALA A 20 20.24 38.40 13.77
C ALA A 20 20.54 37.14 14.60
N ALA A 21 20.50 37.24 15.93
CA ALA A 21 20.71 36.10 16.82
C ALA A 21 19.63 35.02 16.65
N HIS A 22 18.36 35.42 16.53
CA HIS A 22 17.24 34.51 16.31
C HIS A 22 17.34 33.79 14.96
N PHE A 23 17.69 34.52 13.88
CA PHE A 23 17.91 33.92 12.57
C PHE A 23 19.10 32.94 12.59
N TRP A 24 20.17 33.29 13.30
CA TRP A 24 21.34 32.43 13.44
C TRP A 24 21.02 31.15 14.24
N GLN A 25 20.25 31.26 15.33
CA GLN A 25 19.77 30.11 16.09
C GLN A 25 18.87 29.19 15.26
N GLN A 26 17.92 29.72 14.50
CA GLN A 26 17.09 28.92 13.60
C GLN A 26 17.93 28.16 12.57
N ARG A 27 18.96 28.80 12.01
CA ARG A 27 19.85 28.19 11.02
C ARG A 27 20.75 27.10 11.61
N ILE A 28 21.15 27.23 12.88
CA ILE A 28 21.90 26.19 13.59
C ILE A 28 20.99 25.01 13.92
N GLN A 29 19.76 25.28 14.39
CA GLN A 29 18.78 24.23 14.68
C GLN A 29 18.40 23.45 13.43
N SER A 30 18.21 24.12 12.28
CA SER A 30 17.92 23.45 11.01
C SER A 30 19.08 22.55 10.58
N ARG A 31 20.32 23.05 10.64
CA ARG A 31 21.53 22.28 10.33
C ARG A 31 21.73 21.08 11.25
N ASN A 32 21.53 21.25 12.56
CA ASN A 32 21.67 20.16 13.51
C ASN A 32 20.59 19.09 13.29
N THR A 33 19.36 19.51 12.96
CA THR A 33 18.26 18.59 12.63
C THR A 33 18.56 17.81 11.35
N GLU A 34 19.01 18.49 10.29
CA GLU A 34 19.43 17.86 9.02
C GLU A 34 20.58 16.87 9.22
N GLN A 35 21.60 17.23 9.99
CA GLN A 35 22.73 16.34 10.29
C GLN A 35 22.30 15.14 11.12
N HIS A 36 21.44 15.34 12.11
CA HIS A 36 20.93 14.26 12.94
C HIS A 36 20.07 13.29 12.12
N PHE A 37 19.17 13.83 11.30
CA PHE A 37 18.39 13.05 10.35
C PHE A 37 19.28 12.28 9.38
N SER A 38 20.25 12.95 8.75
CA SER A 38 21.17 12.32 7.81
C SER A 38 21.91 11.14 8.43
N LYS A 39 22.36 11.25 9.69
CA LYS A 39 22.99 10.14 10.42
C LYS A 39 22.03 8.96 10.65
N ILE A 40 20.80 9.22 11.10
CA ILE A 40 19.80 8.17 11.33
C ILE A 40 19.43 7.48 10.02
N ALA A 41 19.11 8.25 8.98
CA ALA A 41 18.76 7.71 7.67
C ALA A 41 19.91 6.89 7.08
N HIS A 42 21.16 7.34 7.25
CA HIS A 42 22.34 6.60 6.80
C HIS A 42 22.44 5.24 7.49
N SER A 43 22.33 5.19 8.82
CA SER A 43 22.35 3.94 9.59
C SER A 43 21.27 2.95 9.13
N ILE A 44 20.03 3.41 8.94
CA ILE A 44 18.92 2.55 8.50
C ILE A 44 19.16 2.01 7.09
N LEU A 45 19.69 2.85 6.19
CA LEU A 45 20.01 2.45 4.83
C LEU A 45 21.22 1.51 4.77
N GLU A 46 22.22 1.67 5.66
CA GLU A 46 23.32 0.72 5.82
C GLU A 46 22.81 -0.65 6.28
N ASP A 47 21.88 -0.69 7.25
CA ASP A 47 21.24 -1.95 7.66
C ASP A 47 20.49 -2.60 6.49
N ALA A 48 19.79 -1.80 5.68
CA ALA A 48 19.11 -2.27 4.48
C ALA A 48 20.09 -2.79 3.41
N LEU A 49 21.24 -2.14 3.23
CA LEU A 49 22.32 -2.57 2.34
C LEU A 49 22.89 -3.91 2.79
N LEU A 50 23.26 -4.04 4.07
CA LEU A 50 23.80 -5.28 4.65
C LEU A 50 22.81 -6.43 4.56
N ALA A 51 21.53 -6.16 4.79
CA ALA A 51 20.46 -7.15 4.68
C ALA A 51 20.06 -7.48 3.23
N ARG A 52 20.62 -6.79 2.23
CA ARG A 52 20.19 -6.84 0.82
C ARG A 52 18.67 -6.66 0.69
N ALA A 53 18.13 -5.69 1.41
CA ALA A 53 16.71 -5.41 1.41
C ALA A 53 16.23 -5.05 -0.01
N VAL A 54 15.06 -5.56 -0.38
CA VAL A 54 14.41 -5.20 -1.64
C VAL A 54 13.59 -3.94 -1.42
N PHE A 55 13.89 -2.93 -2.23
CA PHE A 55 13.17 -1.68 -2.32
C PHE A 55 12.10 -1.80 -3.41
N LEU A 56 10.88 -1.40 -3.09
CA LEU A 56 9.81 -1.15 -4.04
C LEU A 56 9.85 0.32 -4.43
N LEU A 57 9.87 0.60 -5.73
CA LEU A 57 9.94 1.93 -6.30
C LEU A 57 8.63 2.25 -7.03
N GLU A 58 8.01 3.35 -6.65
CA GLU A 58 6.76 3.84 -7.24
C GLU A 58 7.02 5.25 -7.78
N PRO A 59 7.34 5.39 -9.08
CA PRO A 59 7.41 6.69 -9.73
C PRO A 59 6.04 7.37 -9.65
N ASP A 60 6.01 8.70 -9.53
CA ASP A 60 4.75 9.43 -9.46
C ASP A 60 3.86 9.15 -10.68
N ALA A 61 2.54 9.02 -10.45
CA ALA A 61 1.54 8.43 -11.35
C ALA A 61 1.41 9.12 -12.73
N ARG A 62 2.04 10.28 -12.91
CA ARG A 62 2.13 10.98 -14.20
C ARG A 62 3.18 10.40 -15.14
N ALA A 63 4.10 9.57 -14.65
CA ALA A 63 5.30 9.14 -15.37
C ALA A 63 5.35 7.64 -15.72
N ALA A 64 4.59 6.77 -15.06
CA ALA A 64 4.70 5.31 -15.27
C ALA A 64 3.34 4.62 -15.39
N GLY A 65 3.24 3.61 -16.26
CA GLY A 65 2.17 2.62 -16.20
C GLY A 65 2.13 1.93 -14.83
N ASN A 66 1.00 1.31 -14.48
CA ASN A 66 0.62 0.77 -13.15
C ASN A 66 1.55 -0.30 -12.50
N HIS A 67 2.85 -0.31 -12.78
CA HIS A 67 3.82 -1.28 -12.27
C HIS A 67 4.91 -0.56 -11.48
N GLY A 68 4.96 -0.80 -10.17
CA GLY A 68 6.13 -0.46 -9.35
C GLY A 68 7.33 -1.33 -9.72
N TYR A 69 8.52 -0.76 -9.64
CA TYR A 69 9.80 -1.40 -9.94
C TYR A 69 10.45 -1.91 -8.65
N ARG A 70 11.39 -2.85 -8.76
CA ARG A 70 12.14 -3.35 -7.59
C ARG A 70 13.63 -3.20 -7.79
N GLY A 71 14.34 -2.96 -6.69
CA GLY A 71 15.81 -2.92 -6.66
C GLY A 71 16.36 -3.31 -5.31
N GLU A 72 17.64 -3.67 -5.27
CA GLU A 72 18.41 -3.86 -4.05
C GLU A 72 19.39 -2.69 -3.91
N LEU A 73 19.55 -2.15 -2.70
CA LEU A 73 20.58 -1.14 -2.46
C LEU A 73 21.96 -1.77 -2.67
N ASP A 74 22.77 -1.15 -3.52
CA ASP A 74 24.12 -1.61 -3.92
C ASP A 74 25.18 -0.77 -3.20
N SER A 75 24.98 0.54 -3.07
CA SER A 75 25.88 1.41 -2.32
C SER A 75 25.24 2.73 -1.90
N ILE A 76 25.85 3.36 -0.88
CA ILE A 76 25.54 4.71 -0.39
C ILE A 76 26.82 5.52 -0.47
N HIS A 77 26.91 6.49 -1.39
CA HIS A 77 28.11 7.32 -1.57
C HIS A 77 27.71 8.76 -1.92
N ASP A 78 28.45 9.74 -1.42
CA ASP A 78 28.32 11.16 -1.76
C ASP A 78 26.89 11.74 -1.68
N GLY A 79 26.10 11.29 -0.71
CA GLY A 79 24.70 11.71 -0.61
C GLY A 79 23.84 11.21 -1.77
N LYS A 80 24.16 10.03 -2.30
CA LYS A 80 23.38 9.31 -3.31
C LYS A 80 23.22 7.86 -2.92
N LEU A 81 22.12 7.28 -3.40
CA LEU A 81 21.84 5.85 -3.28
C LEU A 81 21.96 5.22 -4.66
N THR A 82 22.68 4.12 -4.76
CA THR A 82 22.73 3.32 -5.99
C THR A 82 21.99 2.02 -5.75
N LEU A 83 20.93 1.77 -6.52
CA LEU A 83 20.19 0.52 -6.49
C LEU A 83 20.55 -0.32 -7.71
N ARG A 84 20.69 -1.62 -7.50
CA ARG A 84 20.70 -2.64 -8.54
C ARG A 84 19.26 -3.02 -8.85
N LEU A 85 18.77 -2.72 -10.05
CA LEU A 85 17.39 -3.00 -10.43
C LEU A 85 17.18 -4.50 -10.67
N LEU A 86 16.01 -4.98 -10.24
CA LEU A 86 15.52 -6.33 -10.49
C LEU A 86 14.55 -6.38 -11.67
N ASP A 87 13.90 -5.25 -11.95
CA ASP A 87 12.99 -5.06 -13.08
C ASP A 87 13.54 -3.94 -13.98
N PRO A 88 13.55 -4.10 -15.32
CA PRO A 88 14.07 -3.09 -16.23
C PRO A 88 13.25 -1.79 -16.15
N MET A 89 13.93 -0.65 -16.09
CA MET A 89 13.33 0.68 -15.96
C MET A 89 13.67 1.54 -17.19
N SER A 90 12.67 2.27 -17.68
CA SER A 90 12.84 3.20 -18.81
C SER A 90 13.63 4.43 -18.41
N SER A 91 14.61 4.83 -19.22
CA SER A 91 15.37 6.08 -19.05
C SER A 91 14.49 7.35 -19.11
N LEU A 92 13.25 7.24 -19.60
CA LEU A 92 12.27 8.34 -19.58
C LEU A 92 11.87 8.76 -18.16
N LEU A 93 12.16 7.94 -17.15
CA LEU A 93 11.89 8.23 -15.75
C LEU A 93 13.03 9.00 -15.05
N GLU A 94 14.11 9.35 -15.76
CA GLU A 94 15.15 10.22 -15.20
C GLU A 94 14.55 11.57 -14.78
N LYS A 95 14.99 12.06 -13.61
CA LYS A 95 14.51 13.24 -12.88
C LYS A 95 13.07 13.13 -12.34
N ALA A 96 12.42 11.97 -12.49
CA ALA A 96 11.11 11.77 -11.90
C ALA A 96 11.22 11.63 -10.38
N PRO A 97 10.27 12.21 -9.61
CA PRO A 97 10.12 11.87 -8.21
C PRO A 97 9.67 10.41 -8.08
N VAL A 98 10.24 9.72 -7.11
CA VAL A 98 9.97 8.32 -6.82
C VAL A 98 9.78 8.12 -5.33
N CYS A 99 8.73 7.40 -4.97
CA CYS A 99 8.53 6.91 -3.63
C CYS A 99 9.19 5.54 -3.48
N LEU A 100 10.06 5.38 -2.48
CA LEU A 100 10.69 4.12 -2.14
C LEU A 100 10.10 3.56 -0.86
N GLN A 101 9.86 2.25 -0.87
CA GLN A 101 9.42 1.49 0.30
C GLN A 101 10.33 0.28 0.49
N PHE A 102 10.81 0.07 1.71
CA PHE A 102 11.66 -1.07 2.05
C PHE A 102 11.41 -1.55 3.46
N GLN A 103 12.08 -2.64 3.81
CA GLN A 103 11.92 -3.30 5.09
C GLN A 103 13.28 -3.70 5.66
N THR A 104 13.50 -3.43 6.94
CA THR A 104 14.63 -3.96 7.70
C THR A 104 14.14 -4.95 8.75
N ARG A 105 15.07 -5.76 9.28
CA ARG A 105 14.82 -6.63 10.44
C ARG A 105 15.54 -6.04 11.64
N GLU A 106 14.79 -5.49 12.59
CA GLU A 106 15.32 -5.09 13.89
C GLU A 106 15.15 -6.22 14.92
N ARG A 107 15.81 -6.08 16.09
CA ARG A 107 15.65 -6.99 17.23
C ARG A 107 14.21 -7.07 17.76
N SER A 108 13.43 -6.01 17.57
CA SER A 108 12.02 -5.87 17.98
C SER A 108 11.05 -6.47 16.96
N GLY A 109 11.51 -6.80 15.75
CA GLY A 109 10.68 -7.31 14.67
C GLY A 109 11.00 -6.65 13.32
N GLN A 110 10.05 -6.80 12.40
CA GLN A 110 10.16 -6.32 11.04
C GLN A 110 9.64 -4.88 10.93
N GLN A 111 10.48 -3.93 10.50
CA GLN A 111 10.09 -2.51 10.39
C GLN A 111 10.08 -2.04 8.95
N TYR A 112 9.05 -1.28 8.58
CA TYR A 112 8.86 -0.75 7.23
C TYR A 112 9.24 0.72 7.20
N PHE A 113 9.90 1.11 6.12
CA PHE A 113 10.35 2.47 5.90
C PHE A 113 9.94 2.95 4.52
N LYS A 114 9.63 4.25 4.45
CA LYS A 114 9.25 4.93 3.22
C LYS A 114 9.99 6.26 3.13
N PHE A 115 10.42 6.64 1.93
CA PHE A 115 10.92 7.97 1.66
C PHE A 115 10.71 8.36 0.20
N ASN A 116 10.76 9.66 -0.09
CA ASN A 116 10.79 10.16 -1.46
C ASN A 116 12.23 10.47 -1.87
N ALA A 117 12.54 10.19 -3.13
CA ALA A 117 13.80 10.55 -3.76
C ALA A 117 13.55 11.02 -5.20
N GLU A 118 14.58 11.56 -5.84
CA GLU A 118 14.59 11.86 -7.26
C GLU A 118 15.44 10.80 -7.98
N ILE A 119 14.95 10.31 -9.12
CA ILE A 119 15.76 9.48 -10.02
C ILE A 119 16.81 10.36 -10.68
N LEU A 120 18.07 10.25 -10.28
CA LEU A 120 19.14 11.07 -10.86
C LEU A 120 19.59 10.53 -12.21
N LYS A 121 19.74 9.21 -12.31
CA LYS A 121 20.25 8.55 -13.50
C LYS A 121 19.88 7.08 -13.55
N ILE A 122 19.65 6.57 -14.75
CA ILE A 122 19.43 5.15 -15.00
C ILE A 122 20.57 4.63 -15.87
N LEU A 123 21.46 3.84 -15.28
CA LEU A 123 22.66 3.31 -15.91
C LEU A 123 22.36 1.97 -16.59
N ALA A 124 22.54 1.92 -17.91
CA ALA A 124 22.45 0.69 -18.68
C ALA A 124 23.45 -0.37 -18.19
N GLY A 125 23.03 -1.64 -18.23
CA GLY A 125 23.82 -2.79 -17.79
C GLY A 125 22.93 -3.99 -17.50
N ASP A 126 23.55 -5.14 -17.20
CA ASP A 126 22.85 -6.34 -16.72
C ASP A 126 23.48 -6.83 -15.41
N PRO A 127 22.85 -6.57 -14.24
CA PRO A 127 21.61 -5.81 -14.07
C PRO A 127 21.79 -4.29 -14.20
N GLN A 128 20.72 -3.60 -14.62
CA GLN A 128 20.67 -2.14 -14.70
C GLN A 128 20.85 -1.50 -13.31
N LYS A 129 21.50 -0.33 -13.25
CA LYS A 129 21.67 0.42 -11.99
C LYS A 129 20.88 1.73 -12.00
N LEU A 130 20.42 2.14 -10.83
CA LEU A 130 19.62 3.33 -10.61
C LEU A 130 20.30 4.21 -9.56
N GLU A 131 20.66 5.43 -9.93
CA GLU A 131 21.15 6.44 -8.99
C GLU A 131 19.99 7.32 -8.50
N LEU A 132 19.89 7.50 -7.20
CA LEU A 132 18.86 8.29 -6.52
C LEU A 132 19.49 9.36 -5.62
N SER A 133 18.77 10.46 -5.41
CA SER A 133 19.13 11.41 -4.37
C SER A 133 19.01 10.78 -2.97
N PHE A 134 19.83 11.23 -2.03
CA PHE A 134 19.63 10.86 -0.63
C PHE A 134 18.29 11.39 -0.11
N PRO A 135 17.56 10.63 0.73
CA PRO A 135 16.31 11.11 1.31
C PRO A 135 16.52 12.37 2.14
N VAL A 136 15.54 13.28 2.10
CA VAL A 136 15.44 14.43 3.02
C VAL A 136 14.55 14.14 4.24
N SER A 137 13.76 13.07 4.15
CA SER A 137 12.95 12.53 5.24
C SER A 137 12.86 11.01 5.07
N LEU A 138 12.67 10.30 6.19
CA LEU A 138 12.51 8.86 6.22
C LEU A 138 11.40 8.56 7.24
N GLU A 139 10.30 8.05 6.73
CA GLU A 139 9.11 7.76 7.49
C GLU A 139 9.11 6.30 7.90
N ILE A 140 8.81 6.03 9.17
CA ILE A 140 8.45 4.69 9.61
C ILE A 140 7.05 4.43 9.06
N GLY A 141 7.00 3.63 8.00
CA GLY A 141 5.74 3.25 7.37
C GLY A 141 5.11 2.05 8.07
N HIS A 142 3.82 1.86 7.85
CA HIS A 142 3.22 0.55 7.89
C HIS A 142 3.14 0.08 6.44
N LYS A 143 3.57 -1.15 6.10
CA LYS A 143 3.44 -1.69 4.73
C LYS A 143 2.03 -1.56 4.16
N ARG A 144 1.03 -1.44 5.03
CA ARG A 144 -0.38 -1.43 4.69
C ARG A 144 -1.06 -0.32 5.46
N ASN A 145 -1.89 0.45 4.76
CA ASN A 145 -2.78 1.44 5.38
C ASN A 145 -3.79 0.78 6.34
N PHE A 146 -4.08 -0.51 6.14
CA PHE A 146 -5.06 -1.25 6.93
C PHE A 146 -4.50 -2.61 7.38
N VAL A 147 -4.86 -2.97 8.61
CA VAL A 147 -4.57 -4.30 9.16
C VAL A 147 -5.27 -5.37 8.32
N ARG A 148 -4.55 -6.47 8.08
CA ARG A 148 -5.12 -7.68 7.46
C ARG A 148 -5.39 -8.70 8.55
N VAL A 149 -6.62 -9.16 8.62
CA VAL A 149 -7.03 -10.23 9.54
C VAL A 149 -7.39 -11.47 8.74
N THR A 150 -7.16 -12.63 9.35
CA THR A 150 -7.74 -13.89 8.86
C THR A 150 -9.07 -14.05 9.59
N PRO A 151 -10.21 -13.86 8.91
CA PRO A 151 -11.51 -14.00 9.57
C PRO A 151 -11.74 -15.46 9.98
N PRO A 152 -12.37 -15.72 11.15
CA PRO A 152 -12.86 -17.04 11.50
C PRO A 152 -13.80 -17.60 10.43
N ALA A 153 -13.70 -18.88 10.10
CA ALA A 153 -14.50 -19.47 9.01
C ALA A 153 -16.02 -19.37 9.26
N ASP A 154 -16.44 -19.49 10.52
CA ASP A 154 -17.84 -19.36 10.96
C ASP A 154 -18.38 -17.93 10.84
N SER A 155 -17.52 -16.92 10.80
CA SER A 155 -17.92 -15.53 10.58
C SER A 155 -18.35 -15.24 9.13
N ILE A 156 -18.07 -16.16 8.19
CA ILE A 156 -18.45 -16.04 6.79
C ILE A 156 -19.63 -16.97 6.53
N ARG A 157 -20.69 -16.44 5.92
CA ARG A 157 -21.86 -17.22 5.48
C ARG A 157 -21.75 -17.66 4.02
N LEU A 158 -21.26 -16.76 3.17
CA LEU A 158 -21.18 -16.95 1.73
C LEU A 158 -20.02 -16.14 1.16
N LEU A 159 -19.28 -16.73 0.24
CA LEU A 159 -18.32 -16.05 -0.62
C LEU A 159 -18.55 -16.53 -2.06
N SER A 160 -18.83 -15.61 -2.97
CA SER A 160 -19.06 -15.93 -4.38
C SER A 160 -18.25 -15.01 -5.28
N VAL A 161 -17.83 -15.54 -6.43
CA VAL A 161 -17.02 -14.81 -7.42
C VAL A 161 -17.64 -14.96 -8.81
N TRP A 162 -17.63 -13.87 -9.57
CA TRP A 162 -17.98 -13.80 -10.99
C TRP A 162 -16.80 -13.20 -11.77
N SER A 163 -16.62 -13.65 -13.01
CA SER A 163 -15.79 -12.94 -13.98
C SER A 163 -16.59 -11.78 -14.55
N ILE A 164 -15.96 -10.63 -14.68
CA ILE A 164 -16.48 -9.47 -15.39
C ILE A 164 -15.41 -8.98 -16.37
N THR A 165 -15.80 -8.26 -17.41
CA THR A 165 -14.83 -7.56 -18.26
C THR A 165 -14.80 -6.07 -17.88
N PRO A 166 -13.70 -5.34 -18.15
CA PRO A 166 -13.61 -3.91 -17.85
C PRO A 166 -14.72 -3.07 -18.50
N GLU A 167 -15.26 -3.52 -19.63
CA GLU A 167 -16.29 -2.84 -20.40
C GLU A 167 -17.72 -3.12 -19.89
N GLN A 168 -17.88 -4.14 -19.04
CA GLN A 168 -19.19 -4.53 -18.52
C GLN A 168 -19.64 -3.55 -17.42
N PRO A 169 -20.84 -2.94 -17.55
CA PRO A 169 -21.35 -2.06 -16.50
C PRO A 169 -21.63 -2.85 -15.21
N MET A 170 -21.44 -2.20 -14.06
CA MET A 170 -21.76 -2.80 -12.77
C MET A 170 -23.28 -3.06 -12.66
N PRO A 171 -23.70 -4.22 -12.14
CA PRO A 171 -25.12 -4.55 -12.03
C PRO A 171 -25.81 -3.61 -11.05
N LEU A 172 -26.92 -3.00 -11.45
CA LEU A 172 -27.70 -2.07 -10.63
C LEU A 172 -28.75 -2.78 -9.76
N SER A 173 -28.97 -4.08 -9.98
CA SER A 173 -29.90 -4.88 -9.19
C SER A 173 -29.53 -6.37 -9.19
N LEU A 174 -30.06 -7.11 -8.22
CA LEU A 174 -29.86 -8.56 -8.11
C LEU A 174 -30.38 -9.34 -9.33
N ALA A 175 -31.38 -8.83 -10.04
CA ALA A 175 -31.91 -9.48 -11.25
C ALA A 175 -30.91 -9.46 -12.41
N GLN A 176 -29.94 -8.54 -12.38
CA GLN A 176 -28.86 -8.46 -13.36
C GLN A 176 -27.65 -9.33 -12.98
N VAL A 177 -27.62 -9.82 -11.74
CA VAL A 177 -26.55 -10.70 -11.26
C VAL A 177 -26.85 -12.11 -11.73
N GLY A 178 -26.02 -12.62 -12.64
CA GLY A 178 -26.09 -14.02 -13.10
C GLY A 178 -25.61 -15.02 -12.06
N GLN A 179 -25.44 -16.27 -12.46
CA GLN A 179 -24.87 -17.30 -11.58
C GLN A 179 -23.38 -17.05 -11.31
N PRO A 180 -22.90 -17.26 -10.07
CA PRO A 180 -21.48 -17.16 -9.76
C PRO A 180 -20.69 -18.26 -10.46
N LEU A 181 -19.43 -17.98 -10.77
CA LEU A 181 -18.49 -18.98 -11.27
C LEU A 181 -18.18 -20.00 -10.19
N LEU A 182 -17.89 -19.51 -9.00
CA LEU A 182 -17.60 -20.32 -7.82
C LEU A 182 -18.26 -19.66 -6.62
N ALA A 183 -18.78 -20.49 -5.72
CA ALA A 183 -19.37 -20.05 -4.47
C ALA A 183 -19.04 -21.04 -3.36
N THR A 184 -18.76 -20.50 -2.19
CA THR A 184 -18.54 -21.24 -0.95
C THR A 184 -19.52 -20.78 0.10
N ARG A 185 -20.24 -21.73 0.69
CA ARG A 185 -21.11 -21.54 1.86
C ARG A 185 -20.41 -22.04 3.12
N ARG A 186 -20.88 -21.57 4.27
CA ARG A 186 -20.32 -21.91 5.59
C ARG A 186 -20.14 -23.41 5.82
N ASP A 187 -21.09 -24.22 5.38
CA ASP A 187 -21.16 -25.64 5.70
C ASP A 187 -20.60 -26.54 4.58
N ASP A 188 -19.93 -25.96 3.58
CA ASP A 188 -19.34 -26.73 2.49
C ASP A 188 -18.13 -27.53 2.99
N ALA A 189 -18.18 -28.85 2.86
CA ALA A 189 -17.13 -29.75 3.32
C ALA A 189 -15.81 -29.60 2.54
N ALA A 190 -15.89 -29.23 1.26
CA ALA A 190 -14.76 -29.01 0.36
C ALA A 190 -14.98 -27.72 -0.45
N PRO A 191 -14.70 -26.55 0.15
CA PRO A 191 -15.07 -25.27 -0.46
C PRO A 191 -14.22 -24.97 -1.70
N PRO A 192 -14.83 -24.61 -2.85
CA PRO A 192 -14.08 -24.31 -4.08
C PRO A 192 -13.28 -23.00 -4.02
N LEU A 193 -13.56 -22.13 -3.05
CA LEU A 193 -12.73 -20.99 -2.69
C LEU A 193 -12.85 -20.64 -1.21
N PHE A 194 -11.90 -19.89 -0.66
CA PHE A 194 -11.97 -19.41 0.72
C PHE A 194 -11.39 -18.00 0.88
N LEU A 195 -11.82 -17.29 1.92
CA LEU A 195 -11.25 -15.98 2.26
C LEU A 195 -10.00 -16.16 3.12
N ALA A 196 -8.82 -16.00 2.54
CA ALA A 196 -7.54 -16.21 3.22
C ALA A 196 -7.18 -15.06 4.17
N ASN A 197 -7.50 -13.81 3.80
CA ASN A 197 -7.43 -12.64 4.69
C ASN A 197 -8.23 -11.48 4.09
N ILE A 198 -8.54 -10.50 4.93
CA ILE A 198 -9.26 -9.29 4.54
C ILE A 198 -8.74 -8.06 5.27
N SER A 199 -8.84 -6.90 4.63
CA SER A 199 -8.54 -5.56 5.15
C SER A 199 -9.52 -4.55 4.55
N ALA A 200 -9.56 -3.33 5.08
CA ALA A 200 -10.48 -2.32 4.56
C ALA A 200 -10.26 -1.96 3.09
N SER A 201 -9.07 -2.18 2.51
CA SER A 201 -8.79 -1.87 1.10
C SER A 201 -8.85 -3.09 0.16
N GLY A 202 -9.04 -4.30 0.68
CA GLY A 202 -9.05 -5.49 -0.17
C GLY A 202 -9.05 -6.81 0.58
N MET A 203 -9.10 -7.90 -0.18
CA MET A 203 -9.14 -9.26 0.33
C MET A 203 -8.19 -10.19 -0.41
N ALA A 204 -7.84 -11.32 0.19
CA ALA A 204 -7.16 -12.40 -0.49
C ALA A 204 -8.09 -13.62 -0.57
N ILE A 205 -8.38 -14.07 -1.78
CA ILE A 205 -9.18 -15.28 -2.03
C ILE A 205 -8.21 -16.42 -2.36
N GLY A 206 -8.39 -17.56 -1.69
CA GLY A 206 -7.68 -18.79 -1.99
C GLY A 206 -8.50 -19.69 -2.91
N PHE A 207 -7.86 -20.19 -3.96
CA PHE A 207 -8.38 -21.22 -4.85
C PHE A 207 -7.60 -22.49 -4.58
N PRO A 208 -8.20 -23.50 -3.90
CA PRO A 208 -7.54 -24.78 -3.66
C PRO A 208 -7.06 -25.41 -4.97
N ALA A 209 -5.92 -26.08 -4.92
CA ALA A 209 -5.46 -26.86 -6.04
C ALA A 209 -6.31 -28.11 -6.19
N SER A 210 -7.24 -28.04 -7.13
CA SER A 210 -8.06 -29.15 -7.57
C SER A 210 -8.02 -29.20 -9.09
N ASP A 211 -7.88 -30.40 -9.64
CA ASP A 211 -7.95 -30.64 -11.09
C ASP A 211 -9.33 -30.25 -11.65
N GLU A 212 -10.37 -30.24 -10.80
CA GLU A 212 -11.73 -29.83 -11.15
C GLU A 212 -11.83 -28.37 -11.59
N TYR A 213 -10.94 -27.52 -11.09
CA TYR A 213 -10.95 -26.08 -11.34
C TYR A 213 -9.71 -25.61 -12.10
N ALA A 214 -9.02 -26.51 -12.79
CA ALA A 214 -7.87 -26.21 -13.65
C ALA A 214 -8.27 -26.22 -15.14
N PRO A 215 -8.01 -25.14 -15.91
CA PRO A 215 -7.50 -23.84 -15.47
C PRO A 215 -8.52 -23.06 -14.63
N LEU A 216 -8.04 -22.18 -13.76
CA LEU A 216 -8.92 -21.37 -12.90
C LEU A 216 -9.90 -20.56 -13.76
N PRO A 217 -11.19 -20.49 -13.38
CA PRO A 217 -12.23 -19.91 -14.22
C PRO A 217 -12.19 -18.37 -14.28
N VAL A 218 -11.12 -17.75 -13.80
CA VAL A 218 -10.95 -16.30 -13.66
C VAL A 218 -9.59 -15.86 -14.20
N ASP A 219 -9.54 -14.68 -14.81
CA ASP A 219 -8.26 -14.09 -15.20
C ASP A 219 -7.50 -13.60 -13.97
N LEU A 220 -6.32 -14.16 -13.78
CA LEU A 220 -5.44 -13.90 -12.65
C LEU A 220 -4.31 -12.91 -12.98
N LYS A 221 -4.32 -12.31 -14.18
CA LYS A 221 -3.39 -11.23 -14.51
C LYS A 221 -3.63 -10.03 -13.59
N ARG A 222 -2.54 -9.36 -13.23
CA ARG A 222 -2.61 -8.11 -12.46
C ARG A 222 -3.43 -7.08 -13.25
N GLY A 223 -4.37 -6.43 -12.57
CA GLY A 223 -5.30 -5.47 -13.17
C GLY A 223 -6.66 -6.08 -13.52
N SER A 224 -6.75 -7.41 -13.71
CA SER A 224 -7.98 -8.05 -14.16
C SER A 224 -9.11 -7.88 -13.15
N PRO A 225 -10.33 -7.54 -13.61
CA PRO A 225 -11.42 -7.24 -12.70
C PRO A 225 -12.14 -8.51 -12.25
N LEU A 226 -12.54 -8.55 -10.99
CA LEU A 226 -13.42 -9.59 -10.42
C LEU A 226 -14.61 -8.95 -9.74
N PHE A 227 -15.75 -9.61 -9.81
CA PHE A 227 -16.94 -9.25 -9.06
C PHE A 227 -17.15 -10.28 -7.94
N CYS A 228 -17.34 -9.81 -6.71
CA CYS A 228 -17.40 -10.64 -5.52
C CYS A 228 -18.62 -10.31 -4.67
N LEU A 229 -19.16 -11.33 -4.02
CA LEU A 229 -20.13 -11.24 -2.94
C LEU A 229 -19.51 -11.86 -1.70
N LEU A 230 -19.52 -11.12 -0.60
CA LEU A 230 -19.17 -11.62 0.72
C LEU A 230 -20.36 -11.38 1.66
N VAL A 231 -20.87 -12.45 2.27
CA VAL A 231 -21.85 -12.36 3.35
C VAL A 231 -21.16 -12.76 4.64
N PHE A 232 -21.08 -11.84 5.58
CA PHE A 232 -20.37 -12.03 6.85
C PHE A 232 -21.21 -11.62 8.05
N GLU A 233 -20.87 -12.15 9.22
CA GLU A 233 -21.50 -11.79 10.49
C GLU A 233 -20.81 -10.57 11.11
N MET A 234 -21.60 -9.57 11.43
CA MET A 234 -21.17 -8.42 12.22
C MET A 234 -22.22 -8.14 13.28
N GLU A 235 -21.83 -8.13 14.55
CA GLU A 235 -22.74 -7.85 15.68
C GLU A 235 -24.01 -8.74 15.68
N GLY A 236 -23.86 -10.01 15.30
CA GLY A 236 -24.95 -10.99 15.25
C GLY A 236 -25.91 -10.82 14.06
N LYS A 237 -25.60 -9.96 13.10
CA LYS A 237 -26.39 -9.76 11.88
C LYS A 237 -25.56 -10.04 10.63
N PRO A 238 -26.16 -10.67 9.60
CA PRO A 238 -25.51 -10.82 8.32
C PRO A 238 -25.42 -9.48 7.58
N VAL A 239 -24.24 -9.19 7.03
CA VAL A 239 -24.00 -8.07 6.11
C VAL A 239 -23.76 -8.64 4.73
N THR A 240 -24.56 -8.22 3.75
CA THR A 240 -24.43 -8.63 2.34
C THR A 240 -23.60 -7.58 1.59
N PHE A 241 -22.32 -7.88 1.41
CA PHE A 241 -21.35 -6.97 0.82
C PHE A 241 -21.00 -7.39 -0.60
N TRP A 242 -21.24 -6.49 -1.55
CA TRP A 242 -20.88 -6.65 -2.95
C TRP A 242 -19.68 -5.79 -3.26
N SER A 243 -18.76 -6.29 -4.08
CA SER A 243 -17.59 -5.51 -4.51
C SER A 243 -17.14 -5.87 -5.90
N THR A 244 -16.71 -4.87 -6.66
CA THR A 244 -15.79 -5.07 -7.77
C THR A 244 -14.37 -4.87 -7.26
N CYS A 245 -13.45 -5.68 -7.77
CA CYS A 245 -12.07 -5.75 -7.34
C CYS A 245 -11.13 -5.78 -8.55
N SER A 246 -9.89 -5.37 -8.35
CA SER A 246 -8.80 -5.61 -9.30
C SER A 246 -7.79 -6.59 -8.71
N VAL A 247 -7.32 -7.55 -9.52
CA VAL A 247 -6.27 -8.48 -9.12
C VAL A 247 -4.96 -7.70 -8.93
N ASN A 248 -4.41 -7.73 -7.73
CA ASN A 248 -3.17 -7.05 -7.39
C ASN A 248 -1.96 -8.00 -7.44
N ASN A 249 -2.09 -9.20 -6.90
CA ASN A 249 -1.04 -10.23 -6.94
C ASN A 249 -1.62 -11.63 -6.85
N VAL A 250 -0.84 -12.61 -7.31
CA VAL A 250 -1.14 -14.04 -7.22
C VAL A 250 0.09 -14.74 -6.68
N ARG A 251 -0.09 -15.65 -5.74
CA ARG A 251 0.98 -16.48 -5.21
C ARG A 251 0.49 -17.87 -4.88
N TRP A 252 1.36 -18.85 -5.00
CA TRP A 252 1.11 -20.18 -4.47
C TRP A 252 1.34 -20.23 -2.95
N SER A 253 0.41 -20.80 -2.19
CA SER A 253 0.58 -21.12 -0.77
C SER A 253 0.78 -22.62 -0.61
N LYS A 254 1.98 -23.04 -0.18
CA LYS A 254 2.25 -24.44 0.16
C LYS A 254 1.48 -24.89 1.40
N ARG A 255 1.18 -23.96 2.32
CA ARG A 255 0.45 -24.26 3.56
C ARG A 255 -1.00 -24.62 3.28
N ASP A 256 -1.63 -23.86 2.40
CA ASP A 256 -3.05 -23.99 2.09
C ASP A 256 -3.29 -24.82 0.83
N SER A 257 -2.21 -25.28 0.17
CA SER A 257 -2.22 -25.94 -1.15
C SER A 257 -3.15 -25.23 -2.14
N ALA A 258 -2.98 -23.91 -2.25
CA ALA A 258 -3.90 -23.04 -2.96
C ALA A 258 -3.19 -21.88 -3.67
N HIS A 259 -3.81 -21.39 -4.75
CA HIS A 259 -3.48 -20.10 -5.34
C HIS A 259 -4.15 -19.00 -4.52
N LEU A 260 -3.35 -18.18 -3.84
CA LEU A 260 -3.82 -17.00 -3.14
C LEU A 260 -3.79 -15.80 -4.08
N VAL A 261 -4.97 -15.23 -4.33
CA VAL A 261 -5.18 -14.09 -5.20
C VAL A 261 -5.51 -12.88 -4.34
N GLY A 262 -4.60 -11.92 -4.28
CA GLY A 262 -4.80 -10.64 -3.62
C GLY A 262 -5.60 -9.70 -4.51
N LEU A 263 -6.72 -9.22 -3.97
CA LEU A 263 -7.69 -8.35 -4.61
C LEU A 263 -7.73 -6.99 -3.91
N GLU A 264 -7.76 -5.91 -4.69
CA GLU A 264 -8.00 -4.55 -4.21
C GLU A 264 -9.40 -4.10 -4.59
N TYR A 265 -10.14 -3.50 -3.66
CA TYR A 265 -11.49 -3.01 -3.94
C TYR A 265 -11.44 -1.82 -4.90
N THR A 266 -12.28 -1.85 -5.94
CA THR A 266 -12.49 -0.72 -6.85
C THR A 266 -13.83 -0.05 -6.62
N ASN A 267 -14.89 -0.84 -6.40
CA ASN A 267 -16.21 -0.34 -5.99
C ASN A 267 -16.88 -1.32 -5.03
N TRP A 268 -17.86 -0.84 -4.27
CA TRP A 268 -18.60 -1.64 -3.31
C TRP A 268 -20.05 -1.20 -3.16
N ALA A 269 -20.89 -2.10 -2.69
CA ALA A 269 -22.27 -1.84 -2.29
C ALA A 269 -22.61 -2.74 -1.09
N VAL A 270 -23.49 -2.27 -0.21
CA VAL A 270 -24.10 -3.10 0.84
C VAL A 270 -25.58 -3.18 0.57
N LEU A 271 -26.11 -4.39 0.51
CA LEU A 271 -27.53 -4.62 0.31
C LEU A 271 -28.23 -4.71 1.66
N GLN A 272 -29.20 -3.84 1.93
CA GLN A 272 -30.01 -3.96 3.15
C GLN A 272 -31.04 -5.09 3.03
N PRO A 273 -31.51 -5.65 4.16
CA PRO A 273 -32.57 -6.65 4.14
C PRO A 273 -33.81 -6.16 3.39
N GLY A 274 -34.23 -6.90 2.37
CA GLY A 274 -35.41 -6.60 1.55
C GLY A 274 -35.14 -5.74 0.31
N GLU A 275 -33.95 -5.13 0.19
CA GLU A 275 -33.56 -4.40 -1.01
C GLU A 275 -33.19 -5.33 -2.16
N ARG A 276 -33.31 -4.81 -3.39
CA ARG A 276 -32.92 -5.51 -4.62
C ARG A 276 -32.02 -4.67 -5.53
N SER A 277 -31.88 -3.38 -5.25
CA SER A 277 -31.00 -2.44 -5.95
C SER A 277 -29.61 -2.42 -5.33
N LEU A 278 -28.59 -2.21 -6.16
CA LEU A 278 -27.20 -2.08 -5.74
C LEU A 278 -26.74 -0.64 -5.97
N GLU A 279 -26.53 0.08 -4.87
CA GLU A 279 -25.97 1.43 -4.90
C GLU A 279 -24.44 1.37 -4.77
N TRP A 280 -23.75 1.59 -5.88
CA TRP A 280 -22.30 1.47 -5.96
C TRP A 280 -21.58 2.72 -5.47
N LEU A 281 -20.60 2.50 -4.60
CA LEU A 281 -19.68 3.50 -4.09
C LEU A 281 -18.26 3.16 -4.53
N HIS A 282 -17.48 4.18 -4.86
CA HIS A 282 -16.07 3.99 -5.21
C HIS A 282 -15.25 3.65 -3.97
N ALA A 283 -14.35 2.67 -4.09
CA ALA A 283 -13.42 2.30 -3.03
C ALA A 283 -12.12 3.13 -3.16
N SER A 284 -11.66 3.70 -2.05
CA SER A 284 -10.38 4.40 -2.00
C SER A 284 -9.36 3.58 -1.21
N PRO A 285 -8.19 3.23 -1.77
CA PRO A 285 -7.13 2.51 -1.05
C PRO A 285 -6.56 3.27 0.16
N ALA A 286 -6.79 4.58 0.25
CA ALA A 286 -6.37 5.41 1.37
C ALA A 286 -7.42 5.48 2.50
N LYS A 287 -8.72 5.45 2.17
CA LYS A 287 -9.81 5.55 3.16
C LYS A 287 -10.36 4.19 3.58
N GLY A 288 -10.17 3.17 2.74
CA GLY A 288 -10.76 1.86 2.95
C GLY A 288 -12.29 1.86 2.74
N VAL A 289 -12.87 0.68 2.89
CA VAL A 289 -14.31 0.43 2.75
C VAL A 289 -14.92 0.34 4.16
N PRO A 290 -15.77 1.29 4.58
CA PRO A 290 -16.18 1.41 5.98
C PRO A 290 -16.87 0.17 6.60
N PRO A 291 -17.76 -0.55 5.89
CA PRO A 291 -18.31 -1.80 6.42
C PRO A 291 -17.24 -2.86 6.73
N ILE A 292 -16.24 -3.00 5.85
CA ILE A 292 -15.15 -3.95 6.03
C ILE A 292 -14.19 -3.49 7.13
N LEU A 293 -13.88 -2.19 7.19
CA LEU A 293 -13.04 -1.63 8.25
C LEU A 293 -13.61 -1.96 9.64
N ARG A 294 -14.90 -1.63 9.86
CA ARG A 294 -15.60 -1.92 11.12
C ARG A 294 -15.60 -3.42 11.44
N TRP A 295 -15.85 -4.27 10.43
CA TRP A 295 -15.82 -5.71 10.64
C TRP A 295 -14.43 -6.20 11.04
N VAL A 296 -13.39 -5.79 10.33
CA VAL A 296 -11.99 -6.14 10.63
C VAL A 296 -11.57 -5.69 12.02
N GLU A 297 -11.94 -4.47 12.43
CA GLU A 297 -11.68 -3.97 13.79
C GLU A 297 -12.40 -4.81 14.84
N SER A 298 -13.64 -5.22 14.59
CA SER A 298 -14.40 -6.10 15.50
C SER A 298 -13.78 -7.49 15.67
N LEU A 299 -13.07 -7.97 14.65
CA LEU A 299 -12.32 -9.23 14.69
C LEU A 299 -10.97 -9.06 15.41
N GLY A 300 -10.31 -7.92 15.21
CA GLY A 300 -9.00 -7.61 15.79
C GLY A 300 -9.05 -7.37 17.31
N GLY A 301 -10.16 -6.86 17.84
CA GLY A 301 -10.36 -6.69 19.29
C GLY A 301 -10.65 -7.98 20.07
N ARG A 302 -10.68 -9.15 19.40
CA ARG A 302 -10.95 -10.46 20.01
C ARG A 302 -9.72 -11.38 20.07
N GLN A 303 -8.52 -10.88 19.78
CA GLN A 303 -7.26 -11.63 19.88
C GLN A 303 -6.54 -11.37 21.20
#